data_AF-A0A2V6J1R2-F1
#
_entry.id   AF-A0A2V6J1R2-F1
#
_cell.length_a   1.000
_cell.length_b   1.000
_cell.length_c   1.000
_cell.angle_alpha   90.00
_cell.angle_beta   90.00
_cell.angle_gamma   90.00
#
_symmetry.space_group_name_H-M   'P 1'
#
loop_
_entity.id
_entity.type
_entity.pdbx_description
1 polymer ?
#
loop_
_entity_poly.entity_id
_entity_poly.type
_entity_poly.pdbx_seq_one_letter_code
_entity_poly.pdbx_strand_id
1 'polypeptide(L)'
;MPLIEFPPAGGDRGFTVALSATIDSDSRHFSSETGHGRASTITDRHLLDRTNAITIGAFTTVAGFQSQFISHTINIKENQQTSRPISIGDYSFVGSNSVLLSGAALPNYCVFCAKLLLNMAYTPTHRLYGRVPARKLSSYRPIPAISTTARVSSSN
;
A
#
# COMPACT_ATOMS: atom_id res chain seq x y z
N MET A 1 18.63 -36.04 27.25
CA MET A 1 18.33 -34.79 26.52
C MET A 1 16.98 -34.97 25.84
N PRO A 2 15.91 -34.31 26.29
CA PRO A 2 14.60 -34.49 25.67
C PRO A 2 14.47 -33.54 24.46
N LEU A 3 13.99 -34.09 23.35
CA LEU A 3 13.60 -33.39 22.13
C LEU A 3 12.36 -32.53 22.40
N ILE A 4 12.45 -31.24 22.10
CA ILE A 4 11.31 -30.32 22.12
C ILE A 4 10.56 -30.51 20.80
N GLU A 5 9.37 -31.11 20.86
CA GLU A 5 8.43 -31.15 19.73
C GLU A 5 7.71 -29.79 19.61
N PHE A 6 7.70 -29.23 18.40
CA PHE A 6 6.91 -28.03 18.08
C PHE A 6 5.51 -28.45 17.64
N PRO A 7 4.44 -27.80 18.15
CA PRO A 7 3.07 -28.13 17.76
C PRO A 7 2.79 -27.71 16.30
N PRO A 8 1.87 -28.40 15.60
CA PRO A 8 1.56 -28.15 14.19
C PRO A 8 0.93 -26.76 14.00
N ALA A 9 1.41 -26.03 12.98
CA ALA A 9 0.90 -24.72 12.60
C ALA A 9 -0.48 -24.85 11.94
N GLY A 10 -1.52 -24.93 12.76
CA GLY A 10 -2.91 -24.81 12.35
C GLY A 10 -3.62 -23.79 13.24
N GLY A 11 -4.12 -22.71 12.64
CA GLY A 11 -4.94 -21.72 13.33
C GLY A 11 -5.00 -20.42 12.56
N ASP A 12 -6.10 -20.23 11.84
CA ASP A 12 -6.53 -18.95 11.29
C ASP A 12 -6.34 -17.84 12.32
N ARG A 13 -5.37 -16.95 12.08
CA ARG A 13 -5.20 -15.73 12.86
C ARG A 13 -5.68 -14.57 12.03
N GLY A 14 -6.98 -14.29 12.16
CA GLY A 14 -7.54 -12.99 11.79
C GLY A 14 -6.63 -11.88 12.34
N PHE A 15 -6.18 -11.00 11.44
CA PHE A 15 -5.10 -10.07 11.69
C PHE A 15 -5.68 -8.65 11.76
N THR A 16 -5.67 -8.05 12.94
CA THR A 16 -6.02 -6.63 13.12
C THR A 16 -4.86 -5.77 12.65
N VAL A 17 -4.86 -5.41 11.37
CA VAL A 17 -4.13 -4.25 10.87
C VAL A 17 -4.91 -3.02 11.36
N ALA A 18 -4.23 -1.93 11.74
CA ALA A 18 -4.88 -0.63 11.98
C ALA A 18 -5.41 -0.10 10.64
N LEU A 19 -6.52 -0.67 10.22
CA LEU A 19 -7.20 -0.47 8.96
C LEU A 19 -8.37 0.45 9.22
N SER A 20 -8.42 1.55 8.47
CA SER A 20 -9.71 2.06 8.04
C SER A 20 -10.27 1.25 6.85
N ALA A 21 -9.63 0.14 6.47
CA ALA A 21 -9.94 -0.64 5.28
C ALA A 21 -10.11 -2.12 5.61
N THR A 22 -11.32 -2.66 5.56
CA THR A 22 -11.58 -4.09 5.75
C THR A 22 -10.67 -4.96 4.87
N ILE A 23 -9.96 -5.95 5.44
CA ILE A 23 -9.42 -7.08 4.64
C ILE A 23 -10.64 -7.89 4.26
N ASP A 24 -11.22 -7.60 3.09
CA ASP A 24 -12.25 -8.44 2.52
C ASP A 24 -11.55 -9.58 1.74
N SER A 25 -11.53 -10.76 2.34
CA SER A 25 -11.04 -11.98 1.69
C SER A 25 -12.08 -12.59 0.74
N ASP A 26 -13.27 -12.00 0.60
CA ASP A 26 -14.32 -12.54 -0.27
C ASP A 26 -15.35 -11.49 -0.68
N SER A 27 -15.13 -10.71 -1.76
CA SER A 27 -16.24 -10.36 -2.66
C SER A 27 -15.86 -9.56 -3.93
N ARG A 28 -16.37 -10.07 -5.05
CA ARG A 28 -16.92 -9.37 -6.23
C ARG A 28 -16.15 -8.15 -6.77
N HIS A 29 -15.33 -8.45 -7.78
CA HIS A 29 -14.97 -7.54 -8.86
C HIS A 29 -16.21 -6.77 -9.36
N PHE A 30 -16.20 -5.45 -9.19
CA PHE A 30 -17.22 -4.50 -9.66
C PHE A 30 -18.62 -4.67 -9.06
N SER A 31 -18.92 -3.90 -8.01
CA SER A 31 -20.29 -3.42 -7.77
C SER A 31 -20.21 -1.96 -7.35
N SER A 32 -20.83 -1.11 -8.18
CA SER A 32 -21.04 0.31 -7.89
C SER A 32 -22.13 0.41 -6.83
N GLU A 33 -21.75 0.63 -5.58
CA GLU A 33 -22.71 0.98 -4.54
C GLU A 33 -22.19 2.16 -3.72
N THR A 34 -23.01 3.21 -3.69
CA THR A 34 -22.74 4.50 -3.07
C THR A 34 -22.77 4.36 -1.54
N GLY A 35 -21.61 4.12 -0.96
CA GLY A 35 -21.35 4.23 0.47
C GLY A 35 -19.85 4.41 0.67
N HIS A 36 -19.36 5.65 0.70
CA HIS A 36 -17.91 5.95 0.70
C HIS A 36 -17.27 5.66 2.08
N GLY A 37 -17.23 4.38 2.45
CA GLY A 37 -16.24 3.86 3.39
C GLY A 37 -14.84 3.99 2.77
N ARG A 38 -13.83 4.26 3.60
CA ARG A 38 -12.42 4.38 3.19
C ARG A 38 -11.88 2.99 2.81
N ALA A 39 -12.37 2.41 1.72
CA ALA A 39 -12.02 1.07 1.31
C ALA A 39 -10.63 1.06 0.66
N SER A 40 -9.70 0.33 1.25
CA SER A 40 -8.40 0.01 0.66
C SER A 40 -8.33 -1.49 0.48
N THR A 41 -7.66 -1.94 -0.57
CA THR A 41 -7.67 -3.35 -0.96
C THR A 41 -6.25 -3.88 -0.99
N ILE A 42 -6.02 -5.03 -0.36
CA ILE A 42 -4.82 -5.82 -0.53
C ILE A 42 -5.26 -7.12 -1.18
N THR A 43 -4.67 -7.46 -2.32
CA THR A 43 -5.02 -8.67 -3.07
C THR A 43 -4.38 -9.91 -2.44
N ASP A 44 -3.77 -10.80 -3.21
CA ASP A 44 -3.50 -12.16 -2.75
C ASP A 44 -2.00 -12.44 -2.52
N ARG A 45 -1.69 -13.31 -1.55
CA ARG A 45 -0.33 -13.78 -1.19
C ARG A 45 0.69 -12.66 -0.95
N HIS A 46 0.30 -11.57 -0.29
CA HIS A 46 1.24 -10.54 0.14
C HIS A 46 1.89 -10.91 1.48
N LEU A 47 3.17 -10.57 1.65
CA LEU A 47 3.88 -10.73 2.92
C LEU A 47 3.94 -9.37 3.63
N LEU A 48 3.38 -9.28 4.84
CA LEU A 48 3.46 -8.10 5.69
C LEU A 48 4.17 -8.46 7.00
N ASP A 49 5.42 -8.04 7.13
CA ASP A 49 6.15 -8.16 8.39
C ASP A 49 5.68 -7.06 9.36
N ARG A 50 5.21 -7.46 10.54
CA ARG A 50 4.69 -6.56 11.58
C ARG A 50 5.70 -6.21 12.68
N THR A 51 6.98 -6.15 12.36
CA THR A 51 8.00 -5.69 13.31
C THR A 51 7.83 -4.20 13.65
N ASN A 52 7.22 -3.42 12.75
CA ASN A 52 6.83 -2.03 12.96
C ASN A 52 5.48 -1.74 12.27
N ALA A 53 4.98 -0.52 12.40
CA ALA A 53 3.73 -0.08 11.80
C ALA A 53 3.79 -0.11 10.26
N ILE A 54 2.78 -0.73 9.65
CA ILE A 54 2.50 -0.62 8.22
C ILE A 54 1.17 0.10 8.08
N THR A 55 1.18 1.27 7.45
CA THR A 55 0.00 2.13 7.27
C THR A 55 -0.37 2.20 5.79
N ILE A 56 -1.65 2.00 5.50
CA ILE A 56 -2.21 2.07 4.14
C ILE A 56 -3.33 3.09 4.16
N GLY A 57 -3.20 4.14 3.36
CA GLY A 57 -4.18 5.21 3.21
C GLY A 57 -5.49 4.70 2.57
N ALA A 58 -6.50 5.56 2.57
CA ALA A 58 -7.82 5.29 2.01
C ALA A 58 -7.79 5.19 0.48
N PHE A 59 -8.67 4.35 -0.09
CA PHE A 59 -8.79 4.17 -1.54
C PHE A 59 -7.48 3.73 -2.21
N THR A 60 -6.64 3.03 -1.45
CA THR A 60 -5.34 2.54 -1.92
C THR A 60 -5.43 1.05 -2.21
N THR A 61 -4.84 0.64 -3.33
CA THR A 61 -4.86 -0.76 -3.77
C THR A 61 -3.45 -1.31 -3.83
N VAL A 62 -3.17 -2.33 -3.04
CA VAL A 62 -2.02 -3.23 -3.20
C VAL A 62 -2.50 -4.38 -4.07
N ALA A 63 -2.12 -4.34 -5.34
CA ALA A 63 -2.68 -5.18 -6.39
C ALA A 63 -1.78 -6.38 -6.77
N GLY A 64 -2.44 -7.36 -7.39
CA GLY A 64 -1.84 -8.56 -7.94
C GLY A 64 -1.44 -9.58 -6.88
N PHE A 65 -0.15 -9.93 -6.84
CA PHE A 65 0.35 -11.05 -6.05
C PHE A 65 1.75 -10.80 -5.50
N GLN A 66 2.06 -11.35 -4.32
CA GLN A 66 3.42 -11.55 -3.83
C GLN A 66 4.23 -10.26 -3.56
N SER A 67 3.57 -9.15 -3.24
CA SER A 67 4.29 -7.98 -2.72
C SER A 67 4.73 -8.21 -1.27
N GLN A 68 5.90 -7.68 -0.91
CA GLN A 68 6.54 -7.88 0.40
C GLN A 68 6.74 -6.53 1.08
N PHE A 69 6.29 -6.44 2.33
CA PHE A 69 6.45 -5.27 3.20
C PHE A 69 7.33 -5.69 4.37
N ILE A 70 8.59 -5.26 4.33
CA ILE A 70 9.62 -5.67 5.29
C ILE A 70 10.00 -4.44 6.12
N SER A 71 9.40 -4.31 7.30
CA SER A 71 9.54 -3.18 8.22
C SER A 71 10.81 -3.22 9.09
N HIS A 72 11.52 -4.36 9.11
CA HIS A 72 12.79 -4.52 9.82
C HIS A 72 13.99 -4.67 8.89
N THR A 73 15.16 -4.31 9.40
CA THR A 73 16.44 -4.53 8.75
C THR A 73 17.55 -4.68 9.80
N ILE A 74 18.71 -5.16 9.38
CA ILE A 74 19.88 -5.28 10.26
C ILE A 74 20.77 -4.06 10.02
N ASN A 75 20.98 -3.25 11.06
CA ASN A 75 22.02 -2.24 11.04
C ASN A 75 23.38 -2.92 11.26
N ILE A 76 24.10 -3.15 10.16
CA ILE A 76 25.39 -3.85 10.18
C ILE A 76 26.43 -3.10 11.03
N LYS A 77 26.38 -1.77 11.06
CA LYS A 77 27.33 -0.95 11.82
C LYS A 77 27.15 -1.10 13.33
N GLU A 78 25.91 -1.20 13.78
CA GLU A 78 25.55 -1.34 15.20
C GLU A 78 25.37 -2.81 15.61
N ASN A 79 25.39 -3.73 14.65
CA ASN A 79 25.05 -5.14 14.80
C ASN A 79 23.71 -5.35 15.53
N GLN A 80 22.72 -4.54 15.18
CA GLN A 80 21.42 -4.50 15.85
C GLN A 80 20.29 -4.53 14.81
N GLN A 81 19.20 -5.20 15.18
CA GLN A 81 17.97 -5.13 14.40
C GLN A 81 17.33 -3.76 14.60
N THR A 82 17.05 -3.09 13.49
CA THR A 82 16.33 -1.81 13.48
C THR A 82 15.02 -2.01 12.74
N SER A 83 14.00 -1.27 13.14
CA SER A 83 12.71 -1.29 12.45
C SER A 83 12.25 0.13 12.22
N ARG A 84 11.60 0.36 11.08
CA ARG A 84 11.05 1.67 10.71
C ARG A 84 9.68 1.47 10.08
N PRO A 85 8.73 2.38 10.33
CA PRO A 85 7.38 2.25 9.79
C PRO A 85 7.40 2.30 8.26
N ILE A 86 6.42 1.64 7.65
CA ILE A 86 6.12 1.73 6.22
C ILE A 86 4.79 2.47 6.07
N SER A 87 4.74 3.46 5.18
CA SER A 87 3.53 4.23 4.91
C SER A 87 3.19 4.27 3.44
N ILE A 88 1.92 4.05 3.13
CA ILE A 88 1.34 4.27 1.81
C ILE A 88 0.22 5.29 1.97
N GLY A 89 0.29 6.36 1.18
CA GLY A 89 -0.69 7.44 1.18
C GLY A 89 -2.04 7.05 0.60
N ASP A 90 -2.97 7.99 0.64
CA ASP A 90 -4.32 7.84 0.10
C ASP A 90 -4.31 7.85 -1.45
N TYR A 91 -5.27 7.16 -2.06
CA TYR A 91 -5.45 7.08 -3.52
C TYR A 91 -4.19 6.62 -4.28
N SER A 92 -3.44 5.70 -3.66
CA SER A 92 -2.20 5.17 -4.23
C SER A 92 -2.39 3.75 -4.77
N PHE A 93 -1.56 3.38 -5.73
CA PHE A 93 -1.60 2.05 -6.35
C PHE A 93 -0.23 1.39 -6.21
N VAL A 94 -0.20 0.16 -5.69
CA VAL A 94 1.02 -0.66 -5.59
C VAL A 94 0.87 -1.89 -6.46
N GLY A 95 1.71 -2.01 -7.47
CA GLY A 95 1.70 -3.14 -8.40
C GLY A 95 2.24 -4.43 -7.78
N SER A 96 1.98 -5.53 -8.48
CA SER A 96 2.34 -6.90 -8.09
C SER A 96 3.84 -7.08 -7.84
N ASN A 97 4.19 -7.99 -6.93
CA ASN A 97 5.57 -8.40 -6.64
C ASN A 97 6.48 -7.21 -6.27
N SER A 98 5.91 -6.19 -5.64
CA SER A 98 6.68 -5.02 -5.18
C SER A 98 7.27 -5.28 -3.81
N VAL A 99 8.45 -4.73 -3.54
CA VAL A 99 9.13 -4.84 -2.24
C VAL A 99 9.23 -3.46 -1.61
N LEU A 100 8.66 -3.30 -0.42
CA LEU A 100 8.76 -2.10 0.41
C LEU A 100 9.59 -2.42 1.64
N LEU A 101 10.66 -1.67 1.85
CA LEU A 101 11.60 -1.87 2.96
C LEU A 101 11.36 -0.89 4.13
N SER A 102 12.03 -1.14 5.24
CA SER A 102 11.94 -0.34 6.47
C SER A 102 12.16 1.15 6.19
N GLY A 103 11.19 2.00 6.54
CA GLY A 103 11.26 3.44 6.31
C GLY A 103 10.78 3.89 4.93
N ALA A 104 10.24 2.97 4.12
CA ALA A 104 9.56 3.30 2.89
C ALA A 104 8.30 4.14 3.14
N ALA A 105 8.15 5.22 2.37
CA ALA A 105 6.95 6.05 2.39
C ALA A 105 6.54 6.36 0.94
N LEU A 106 5.34 5.95 0.56
CA LEU A 106 4.73 6.31 -0.72
C LEU A 106 3.68 7.41 -0.45
N PRO A 107 3.83 8.62 -1.01
CA PRO A 107 2.91 9.72 -0.72
C PRO A 107 1.55 9.52 -1.42
N ASN A 108 0.61 10.41 -1.15
CA ASN A 108 -0.75 10.36 -1.72
C ASN A 108 -0.74 10.53 -3.25
N TYR A 109 -1.70 9.91 -3.91
CA TYR A 109 -1.86 9.95 -5.37
C TYR A 109 -0.55 9.52 -6.05
N CYS A 110 -0.05 8.34 -5.72
CA CYS A 110 1.13 7.80 -6.37
C CYS A 110 0.88 6.41 -6.93
N VAL A 111 1.43 6.17 -8.11
CA VAL A 111 1.34 4.88 -8.78
C VAL A 111 2.72 4.24 -8.76
N PHE A 112 2.78 3.06 -8.17
CA PHE A 112 3.97 2.23 -8.06
C PHE A 112 3.78 1.03 -8.98
N CYS A 113 4.53 0.94 -10.08
CA CYS A 113 4.44 -0.19 -11.01
C CYS A 113 4.81 -1.53 -10.34
N ALA A 114 4.55 -2.64 -11.04
CA ALA A 114 4.90 -3.97 -10.58
C ALA A 114 6.43 -4.20 -10.53
N LYS A 115 6.86 -5.12 -9.65
CA LYS A 115 8.26 -5.55 -9.47
C LYS A 115 9.21 -4.41 -9.09
N LEU A 116 8.73 -3.43 -8.35
CA LEU A 116 9.55 -2.29 -7.92
C LEU A 116 10.03 -2.44 -6.48
N LEU A 117 11.18 -1.82 -6.20
CA LEU A 117 11.78 -1.75 -4.87
C LEU A 117 11.66 -0.33 -4.32
N LEU A 118 10.93 -0.17 -3.21
CA LEU A 118 10.85 1.07 -2.44
C LEU A 118 11.71 0.94 -1.18
N ASN A 119 12.85 1.60 -1.19
CA ASN A 119 13.85 1.56 -0.12
C ASN A 119 13.99 2.89 0.64
N MET A 120 13.20 3.91 0.28
CA MET A 120 13.30 5.25 0.83
C MET A 120 11.91 5.88 0.98
N ALA A 121 11.84 6.92 1.80
CA ALA A 121 10.67 7.77 1.89
C ALA A 121 10.61 8.75 0.72
N TYR A 122 9.55 8.67 -0.08
CA TYR A 122 9.24 9.67 -1.09
C TYR A 122 8.30 10.73 -0.53
N THR A 123 8.61 11.98 -0.85
CA THR A 123 7.83 13.14 -0.40
C THR A 123 6.79 13.62 -1.42
N PRO A 124 7.03 13.65 -2.75
CA PRO A 124 6.14 14.42 -3.59
C PRO A 124 5.03 13.56 -4.21
N THR A 125 3.81 14.09 -4.12
CA THR A 125 2.56 13.48 -4.61
C THR A 125 2.43 13.53 -6.14
N HIS A 126 1.44 12.84 -6.69
CA HIS A 126 1.06 12.85 -8.12
C HIS A 126 2.17 12.35 -9.04
N ARG A 127 2.77 11.21 -8.67
CA ARG A 127 3.91 10.62 -9.37
C ARG A 127 3.68 9.17 -9.76
N LEU A 128 4.16 8.85 -10.95
CA LEU A 128 4.34 7.50 -11.43
C LEU A 128 5.77 7.08 -11.17
N TYR A 129 5.95 6.01 -10.41
CA TYR A 129 7.23 5.39 -10.10
C TYR A 129 7.43 4.11 -10.90
N GLY A 130 8.65 3.91 -11.38
CA GLY A 130 9.06 2.72 -12.12
C GLY A 130 10.58 2.53 -12.12
N ARG A 131 11.03 1.43 -12.74
CA ARG A 131 12.42 0.92 -12.72
C ARG A 131 12.86 0.41 -11.34
N VAL A 132 13.85 -0.46 -11.30
CA VAL A 132 14.39 -1.02 -10.04
C VAL A 132 15.82 -0.51 -9.84
N PRO A 133 16.15 0.15 -8.72
CA PRO A 133 15.25 0.65 -7.67
C PRO A 133 14.27 1.71 -8.17
N ALA A 134 13.16 1.91 -7.45
CA ALA A 134 12.10 2.83 -7.86
C ALA A 134 12.65 4.23 -8.18
N ARG A 135 12.24 4.78 -9.31
CA ARG A 135 12.56 6.13 -9.75
C ARG A 135 11.31 6.80 -10.31
N LYS A 136 11.24 8.12 -10.17
CA LYS A 136 10.18 8.91 -10.81
C LYS A 136 10.27 8.71 -12.33
N LEU A 137 9.18 8.25 -12.95
CA LEU A 137 9.03 8.19 -14.40
C LEU A 137 8.33 9.45 -14.91
N SER A 138 7.17 9.75 -14.34
CA SER A 138 6.33 10.86 -14.78
C SER A 138 5.67 11.53 -13.57
N SER A 139 5.31 12.79 -13.76
CA SER A 139 4.41 13.52 -12.84
C SER A 139 3.16 13.90 -13.61
N TYR A 140 2.01 13.67 -13.00
CA TYR A 140 0.73 14.07 -13.56
C TYR A 140 0.18 15.27 -12.81
N ARG A 141 -0.59 16.11 -13.51
CA ARG A 141 -1.43 17.11 -12.85
C ARG A 141 -2.79 16.48 -12.60
N PRO A 142 -3.39 16.65 -11.42
CA PRO A 142 -4.77 16.25 -11.23
C PRO A 142 -5.64 16.98 -12.25
N ILE A 143 -6.56 16.25 -12.89
CA ILE A 143 -7.56 16.86 -13.77
C ILE A 143 -8.34 17.85 -12.88
N PRO A 144 -8.42 19.14 -13.23
CA PRO A 144 -9.22 20.08 -12.46
C PRO A 144 -10.64 19.54 -12.38
N ALA A 145 -11.21 19.51 -11.17
CA ALA A 145 -12.61 19.16 -11.01
C ALA A 145 -13.42 20.01 -11.99
N ILE A 146 -14.26 19.34 -12.78
CA ILE A 146 -15.09 19.99 -13.79
C ILE A 146 -15.93 21.01 -13.03
N SER A 147 -15.65 22.30 -13.20
CA SER A 147 -16.47 23.36 -12.61
C SER A 147 -17.83 23.28 -13.29
N THR A 148 -18.80 22.63 -12.65
CA THR A 148 -20.21 22.65 -13.03
C THR A 148 -20.77 24.05 -12.76
N THR A 149 -20.26 25.06 -13.45
CA THR A 149 -21.00 26.31 -13.63
C THR A 149 -21.99 26.04 -14.75
N ALA A 150 -23.15 25.50 -14.40
CA ALA A 150 -24.27 25.40 -15.32
C ALA A 150 -24.55 26.80 -15.85
N ARG A 151 -24.32 27.03 -17.15
CA ARG A 151 -24.82 28.23 -17.83
C ARG A 151 -26.34 28.09 -17.85
N VAL A 152 -27.03 28.69 -16.88
CA VAL A 152 -28.46 28.96 -17.00
C VAL A 152 -28.58 30.04 -18.07
N SER A 153 -28.82 29.64 -19.32
CA SER A 153 -29.23 30.57 -20.35
C SER A 153 -30.67 30.98 -20.05
N SER A 154 -30.85 32.15 -19.44
CA SER A 154 -32.15 32.82 -19.39
C SER A 154 -32.60 33.11 -20.82
N SER A 155 -33.59 32.37 -21.31
CA SER A 155 -34.34 32.72 -22.52
C SER A 155 -35.21 33.94 -22.22
N ASN A 156 -35.02 35.01 -23.00
CA ASN A 156 -35.94 36.14 -23.10
C ASN A 156 -37.29 35.73 -23.71
#